data_AF-A0A6N6K317-F1
#
_entry.id   AF-A0A6N6K317-F1
#
_cell.length_a   1.000
_cell.length_b   1.000
_cell.length_c   1.000
_cell.angle_alpha   90.00
_cell.angle_beta   90.00
_cell.angle_gamma   90.00
#
_symmetry.space_group_name_H-M   'P 1'
#
loop_
_entity.id
_entity.type
_entity.pdbx_description
1 polymer ?
#
loop_
_entity_poly.entity_id
_entity_poly.type
_entity_poly.pdbx_seq_one_letter_code
_entity_poly.pdbx_strand_id
1 'polypeptide(L)' 'MQDKNLKAAFERSGSTKKNIRFEDELLEQINDAAGPGQFSSWVKEACREKLRKLGIEPKA' A
#
# COMPACT_ATOMS: atom_id res chain seq x y z
N MET A 1 13.78 28.13 -21.53
CA MET A 1 13.98 27.68 -20.14
C MET A 1 12.88 26.67 -19.84
N GLN A 2 13.21 25.42 -19.53
CA GLN A 2 12.21 24.44 -19.10
C GLN A 2 12.02 24.61 -17.60
N ASP A 3 10.86 25.13 -17.22
CA ASP A 3 10.45 25.28 -15.84
C ASP A 3 10.50 23.93 -15.13
N LYS A 4 11.34 23.93 -14.10
CA LYS A 4 11.70 22.77 -13.28
C LYS A 4 10.41 22.14 -12.77
N ASN A 5 10.16 20.93 -13.25
CA ASN A 5 9.13 20.03 -12.76
C ASN A 5 9.20 20.03 -11.23
N LEU A 6 8.27 20.73 -10.59
CA LEU A 6 8.08 20.74 -9.15
C LEU A 6 7.69 19.31 -8.77
N LYS A 7 8.70 18.47 -8.51
CA LYS A 7 8.55 17.18 -7.84
C LYS A 7 7.68 17.46 -6.63
N ALA A 8 6.43 17.02 -6.69
CA ALA A 8 5.43 17.32 -5.69
C ALA A 8 6.00 16.91 -4.33
N ALA A 9 5.97 17.81 -3.36
CA ALA A 9 6.43 17.62 -1.98
C ALA A 9 5.72 16.46 -1.23
N PHE A 10 4.86 15.71 -1.91
CA PHE A 10 4.21 14.49 -1.46
C PHE A 10 5.02 13.21 -1.73
N GLU A 11 6.07 13.27 -2.55
CA GLU A 11 7.04 12.17 -2.63
C GLU A 11 7.92 12.18 -1.38
N ARG A 12 7.38 11.66 -0.27
CA ARG A 12 8.19 11.33 0.90
C ARG A 12 9.21 10.28 0.45
N SER A 13 10.50 10.56 0.66
CA SER A 13 11.58 9.60 0.38
C SER A 13 11.25 8.25 1.02
N GLY A 14 11.07 7.21 0.20
CA GLY A 14 10.74 5.85 0.64
C GLY A 14 9.29 5.38 0.45
N SER A 15 8.37 6.20 -0.05
CA SER A 15 6.97 5.77 -0.28
C SER A 15 6.49 6.06 -1.70
N THR A 16 6.25 5.01 -2.48
CA THR A 16 5.59 5.11 -3.79
C THR A 16 4.11 4.79 -3.64
N LYS A 17 3.22 5.72 -4.03
CA LYS A 17 1.78 5.43 -4.10
C LYS A 17 1.48 4.58 -5.33
N LYS A 18 0.83 3.44 -5.14
CA LYS A 18 0.29 2.61 -6.22
C LYS A 18 -1.23 2.60 -6.11
N ASN A 19 -1.92 2.93 -7.19
CA ASN A 19 -3.38 2.88 -7.25
C ASN A 19 -3.77 1.53 -7.84
N ILE A 20 -4.45 0.69 -7.05
CA ILE A 20 -4.92 -0.64 -7.46
C ILE A 20 -6.44 -0.71 -7.25
N ARG A 21 -7.12 -1.51 -8.07
CA ARG A 21 -8.55 -1.80 -7.91
C ARG A 21 -8.69 -3.13 -7.18
N PHE A 22 -9.63 -3.19 -6.25
CA PHE A 22 -10.06 -4.41 -5.56
C PHE A 22 -11.46 -4.76 -6.05
N GLU A 23 -11.77 -6.04 -6.07
CA GLU A 23 -13.12 -6.57 -6.21
C GLU A 23 -13.98 -6.14 -5.03
N ASP A 24 -15.25 -5.80 -5.25
CA ASP A 24 -16.15 -5.31 -4.21
C ASP A 24 -16.30 -6.31 -3.04
N GLU A 25 -16.47 -7.60 -3.35
CA GLU A 25 -16.59 -8.66 -2.33
C GLU A 25 -15.32 -8.82 -1.49
N LEU A 26 -14.15 -8.59 -2.09
CA LEU A 26 -12.87 -8.65 -1.39
C LEU A 26 -12.68 -7.42 -0.51
N LEU A 27 -13.02 -6.23 -1.02
CA LEU A 27 -12.95 -4.99 -0.26
C LEU A 27 -13.87 -5.02 0.96
N GLU A 28 -15.07 -5.58 0.83
CA GLU A 28 -16.01 -5.74 1.93
C GLU A 28 -15.43 -6.65 3.04
N GLN A 29 -14.90 -7.82 2.66
CA GLN A 29 -14.25 -8.73 3.60
C GLN A 29 -13.03 -8.11 4.30
N ILE A 30 -12.22 -7.35 3.57
CA ILE A 30 -11.06 -6.68 4.18
C ILE A 30 -11.53 -5.59 5.15
N ASN A 31 -12.57 -4.82 4.82
CA ASN A 31 -13.08 -3.78 5.72
C ASN A 31 -13.70 -4.39 6.99
N ASP A 32 -14.40 -5.52 6.87
CA ASP A 32 -14.94 -6.24 8.01
C ASP A 32 -13.82 -6.81 8.90
N ALA A 33 -12.81 -7.45 8.30
CA ALA A 33 -11.69 -8.05 9.03
C ALA A 33 -10.71 -7.03 9.63
N ALA A 34 -10.42 -5.94 8.91
CA ALA A 34 -9.48 -4.91 9.36
C ALA A 34 -10.10 -3.95 10.38
N GLY A 35 -11.41 -3.72 10.27
CA GLY A 35 -12.10 -2.68 11.02
C GLY A 35 -11.89 -1.26 10.44
N PRO A 36 -12.65 -0.28 10.94
CA PRO A 36 -12.70 1.06 10.39
C PRO A 36 -11.34 1.76 10.46
N GLY A 37 -10.88 2.29 9.33
CA GLY A 37 -9.64 3.08 9.24
C GLY A 37 -8.34 2.27 9.19
N GLN A 38 -8.39 0.93 9.24
CA GLN A 38 -7.20 0.06 9.26
C GLN A 38 -6.89 -0.59 7.90
N PHE A 39 -7.71 -0.38 6.87
CA PHE A 39 -7.55 -0.98 5.54
C PHE A 39 -6.11 -0.91 4.99
N SER A 40 -5.51 0.29 5.03
CA SER A 40 -4.15 0.49 4.50
C SER A 40 -3.06 -0.23 5.30
N SER A 41 -3.24 -0.39 6.61
CA SER A 41 -2.31 -1.16 7.45
C SER A 41 -2.45 -2.64 7.15
N TRP A 42 -3.69 -3.11 7.14
CA TRP A 42 -4.04 -4.50 6.89
C TRP A 42 -3.49 -5.01 5.55
N VAL A 43 -3.71 -4.25 4.47
CA VAL A 43 -3.18 -4.61 3.14
C VAL A 43 -1.65 -4.63 3.11
N LYS A 44 -0.98 -3.69 3.80
CA LYS A 44 0.48 -3.69 3.89
C LYS A 44 1.00 -4.91 4.65
N GLU A 45 0.35 -5.30 5.74
CA GLU A 45 0.71 -6.49 6.51
C GLU A 45 0.48 -7.77 5.69
N ALA A 46 -0.64 -7.88 4.98
CA ALA A 46 -0.90 -8.99 4.07
C ALA A 46 0.18 -9.11 2.98
N CYS A 47 0.64 -7.98 2.41
CA CYS A 47 1.77 -7.98 1.47
C CYS A 47 3.07 -8.45 2.12
N ARG A 48 3.39 -8.00 3.34
CA ARG A 48 4.59 -8.45 4.07
C ARG A 48 4.53 -9.93 4.42
N GLU A 49 3.37 -10.44 4.80
CA GLU A 49 3.18 -11.86 5.08
C GLU A 49 3.37 -12.70 3.81
N LYS A 50 2.84 -12.24 2.66
CA LYS A 50 3.06 -12.92 1.37
C LYS A 50 4.53 -12.97 0.99
N LEU A 51 5.30 -11.90 1.23
CA LEU A 51 6.75 -11.89 1.04
C LEU A 51 7.46 -12.91 1.95
N ARG A 52 7.11 -12.94 3.24
CA ARG A 52 7.65 -13.92 4.20
C ARG A 52 7.38 -15.36 3.78
N LYS A 53 6.18 -15.66 3.28
CA LYS A 53 5.82 -17.00 2.75
C LYS A 53 6.67 -17.40 1.54
N LEU A 54 7.16 -16.43 0.77
CA LEU A 54 8.09 -16.65 -0.35
C LEU A 54 9.56 -16.71 0.09
N GLY A 55 9.84 -16.65 1.40
CA GLY A 55 11.21 -16.59 1.93
C GLY A 55 11.90 -15.24 1.73
N ILE A 56 11.16 -14.19 1.36
CA ILE A 56 11.68 -12.85 1.15
C ILE A 56 11.44 -12.04 2.43
N GLU A 57 12.52 -11.57 3.04
CA GLU A 57 12.42 -10.71 4.22
C GLU A 57 11.87 -9.32 3.81
N PRO A 58 10.70 -8.91 4.33
CA PRO A 58 10.11 -7.64 3.94
C PRO A 58 10.96 -6.48 4.48
N LYS A 59 11.45 -5.63 3.58
CA LYS A 59 12.20 -4.41 3.95
C LYS A 59 11.22 -3.38 4.54
N ALA A 60 11.61 -2.81 5.68
CA ALA A 60 10.83 -1.84 6.44
C ALA A 60 10.82 -0.46 5.78
#